data_AF-A0A9W8D2E0-F1
#
_entry.id   AF-A0A9W8D2E0-F1
#
_cell.length_a   1.000
_cell.length_b   1.000
_cell.length_c   1.000
_cell.angle_alpha   90.00
_cell.angle_beta   90.00
_cell.angle_gamma   90.00
#
_symmetry.space_group_name_H-M   'P 1'
#
loop_
_entity.id
_entity.type
_entity.pdbx_description
1 polymer ?
#
loop_
_entity_poly.entity_id
_entity_poly.type
_entity_poly.pdbx_seq_one_letter_code
_entity_poly.pdbx_strand_id
1 'polypeptide(L)'
;MSGVEPRQSTSNIGQLHKPSIQALIHGLNRHYYSIAIDYRKNQLEEKMLLNLNKKQWSHGLALDSFDTHCSGNQVAATKMLKLAESYTKSVQEEQKLTAEQLKTRHVGKQDPKRHLESTVVELMSNNIVQALGTAVDEQAM
;
A
#
# COMPACT_ATOMS: atom_id res chain seq x y z
N MET A 1 19.79 -34.04 -32.19
CA MET A 1 18.38 -33.85 -31.75
C MET A 1 18.34 -33.00 -30.49
N SER A 2 18.85 -31.77 -30.55
CA SER A 2 18.95 -30.85 -29.42
C SER A 2 17.99 -29.68 -29.66
N GLY A 3 16.91 -29.60 -28.88
CA GLY A 3 15.97 -28.48 -28.97
C GLY A 3 14.50 -28.81 -28.74
N VAL A 4 14.13 -30.09 -28.53
CA VAL A 4 12.78 -30.47 -28.14
C VAL A 4 12.74 -30.66 -26.63
N GLU A 5 11.84 -29.95 -25.95
CA GLU A 5 11.58 -30.14 -24.53
C GLU A 5 11.23 -31.63 -24.29
N PRO A 6 12.02 -32.38 -23.49
CA PRO A 6 11.82 -33.82 -23.34
C PRO A 6 10.58 -34.17 -22.50
N ARG A 7 9.94 -33.17 -21.87
CA ARG A 7 8.74 -33.36 -21.06
C ARG A 7 7.50 -33.51 -21.95
N GLN A 8 6.71 -34.53 -21.66
CA GLN A 8 5.39 -34.69 -22.25
C GLN A 8 4.38 -33.78 -21.53
N SER A 9 3.74 -32.86 -22.26
CA SER A 9 2.66 -32.04 -21.71
C SER A 9 1.37 -32.82 -21.73
N THR A 10 1.00 -33.44 -20.60
CA THR A 10 -0.22 -34.26 -20.47
C THR A 10 -1.41 -33.48 -19.90
N SER A 11 -1.18 -32.28 -19.37
CA SER A 11 -2.22 -31.39 -18.85
C SER A 11 -2.40 -30.17 -19.77
N ASN A 12 -3.65 -29.74 -19.97
CA ASN A 12 -4.02 -28.50 -20.66
C ASN A 12 -3.93 -27.26 -19.75
N ILE A 13 -3.77 -27.45 -18.44
CA ILE A 13 -3.56 -26.39 -17.46
C ILE A 13 -2.06 -26.10 -17.44
N GLY A 14 -1.62 -25.22 -18.35
CA GLY A 14 -0.22 -24.84 -18.52
C GLY A 14 0.39 -24.25 -17.24
N GLN A 15 1.11 -25.07 -16.48
CA GLN A 15 1.83 -24.66 -15.26
C GLN A 15 3.27 -24.18 -15.55
N LEU A 16 3.61 -23.96 -16.83
CA LEU A 16 4.90 -23.45 -17.25
C LEU A 16 4.91 -21.92 -17.20
N HIS A 17 5.45 -21.38 -16.11
CA HIS A 17 5.78 -19.97 -16.03
C HIS A 17 6.86 -19.59 -17.05
N LYS A 18 6.76 -18.38 -17.63
CA LYS A 18 7.80 -17.85 -18.51
C LYS A 18 9.12 -17.79 -17.74
N PRO A 19 10.18 -18.47 -18.21
CA PRO A 19 11.45 -18.50 -17.49
C PRO A 19 12.13 -17.13 -17.50
N SER A 20 12.88 -16.85 -16.42
CA SER A 20 13.79 -15.70 -16.37
C SER A 20 14.96 -15.89 -17.34
N ILE A 21 15.43 -14.79 -17.96
CA ILE A 21 16.58 -14.81 -18.89
C ILE A 21 17.82 -15.38 -18.21
N GLN A 22 18.04 -15.06 -16.93
CA GLN A 22 19.16 -15.61 -16.16
C GLN A 22 19.10 -17.13 -16.07
N ALA A 23 17.93 -17.70 -15.76
CA ALA A 23 17.76 -19.14 -15.67
C ALA A 23 18.00 -19.84 -17.03
N LEU A 24 17.57 -19.20 -18.13
CA LEU A 24 17.82 -19.69 -19.49
C LEU A 24 19.32 -19.70 -19.82
N ILE A 25 20.05 -18.63 -19.49
CA ILE A 25 21.52 -18.54 -19.67
C ILE A 25 22.22 -19.65 -18.88
N HIS A 26 21.74 -19.91 -17.66
CA HIS A 26 22.28 -20.97 -16.79
C HIS A 26 21.80 -22.39 -17.16
N GLY A 27 21.09 -22.57 -18.27
CA GLY A 27 20.80 -23.90 -18.83
C GLY A 27 19.43 -24.49 -18.52
N LEU A 28 18.46 -23.68 -18.07
CA LEU A 28 17.05 -24.09 -18.02
C LEU A 28 16.55 -24.45 -19.43
N ASN A 29 15.78 -25.55 -19.56
CA ASN A 29 15.33 -26.18 -20.81
C ASN A 29 16.45 -26.80 -21.67
N ARG A 30 17.67 -26.92 -21.13
CA ARG A 30 18.79 -27.63 -21.78
C ARG A 30 19.41 -28.69 -20.87
N HIS A 31 19.80 -28.29 -19.67
CA HIS A 31 20.45 -29.15 -18.67
C HIS A 31 19.50 -29.56 -17.54
N TYR A 32 18.54 -28.70 -17.20
CA TYR A 32 17.50 -28.96 -16.21
C TYR A 32 16.20 -28.27 -16.60
N TYR A 33 15.11 -28.62 -15.92
CA TYR A 33 13.77 -28.08 -16.15
C TYR A 33 13.17 -27.54 -14.86
N SER A 34 12.20 -26.63 -14.99
CA SER A 34 11.44 -26.09 -13.86
C SER A 34 10.25 -27.01 -13.54
N ILE A 35 9.98 -27.22 -12.25
CA ILE A 35 8.83 -27.98 -11.76
C ILE A 35 7.86 -27.00 -11.12
N ALA A 36 6.57 -27.15 -11.41
CA ALA A 36 5.53 -26.39 -10.73
C ALA A 36 5.33 -26.94 -9.31
N ILE A 37 5.42 -26.06 -8.33
CA ILE A 37 5.21 -26.39 -6.91
C ILE A 37 3.91 -25.72 -6.49
N ASP A 38 3.04 -26.49 -5.85
CA ASP A 38 1.84 -25.99 -5.21
C ASP A 38 1.81 -26.39 -3.74
N TYR A 39 1.06 -25.63 -2.94
CA TYR A 39 0.95 -25.84 -1.51
C TYR A 39 -0.43 -26.39 -1.16
N ARG A 40 -0.46 -27.47 -0.38
CA ARG A 40 -1.71 -27.94 0.23
C ARG A 40 -2.06 -27.01 1.37
N LYS A 41 -3.22 -26.36 1.27
CA LYS A 41 -3.74 -25.45 2.30
C LYS A 41 -4.85 -26.15 3.06
N ASN A 42 -4.64 -26.38 4.36
CA ASN A 42 -5.69 -26.87 5.24
C ASN A 42 -6.48 -25.69 5.82
N GLN A 43 -7.81 -25.84 5.95
CA GLN A 43 -8.67 -24.80 6.54
C GLN A 43 -8.26 -24.44 7.97
N LEU A 44 -7.79 -25.42 8.75
CA LEU A 44 -7.33 -25.20 10.13
C LEU A 44 -6.05 -24.34 10.17
N GLU A 45 -5.08 -24.68 9.32
CA GLU A 45 -3.81 -23.96 9.20
C GLU A 45 -4.04 -22.54 8.69
N GLU A 46 -4.92 -22.36 7.69
CA GLU A 46 -5.29 -21.05 7.18
C GLU A 46 -5.93 -20.18 8.26
N LYS A 47 -6.88 -20.72 9.04
CA LYS A 47 -7.47 -19.99 10.18
C LYS A 47 -6.43 -19.64 11.25
N MET A 48 -5.53 -20.58 11.57
CA MET A 48 -4.46 -20.36 12.54
C MET A 48 -3.51 -19.25 12.08
N LEU A 49 -3.02 -19.31 10.84
CA LEU A 49 -2.10 -18.32 10.28
C LEU A 49 -2.77 -16.95 10.13
N LEU A 50 -4.05 -16.93 9.73
CA LEU A 50 -4.82 -15.70 9.61
C LEU A 50 -5.05 -15.01 10.96
N ASN A 51 -5.02 -15.76 12.07
CA ASN A 51 -5.09 -15.19 13.42
C ASN A 51 -3.75 -14.62 13.92
N LEU A 52 -2.61 -15.00 13.34
CA LEU A 52 -1.29 -14.63 13.84
C LEU A 52 -0.98 -13.12 13.68
N ASN A 53 -1.53 -12.47 12.65
CA ASN A 53 -1.33 -11.04 12.38
C ASN A 53 -2.56 -10.18 12.73
N LYS A 54 -3.51 -10.71 13.52
CA LYS A 54 -4.65 -9.90 13.94
C LYS A 54 -4.24 -9.00 15.08
N LYS A 55 -4.48 -7.70 14.92
CA LYS A 55 -4.50 -6.78 16.05
C LYS A 55 -5.55 -7.27 17.07
N GLN A 56 -5.26 -7.12 18.36
CA GLN A 56 -6.25 -7.38 19.40
C GLN A 56 -7.50 -6.53 19.13
N TRP A 57 -8.69 -7.10 19.32
CA TRP A 57 -9.95 -6.39 19.10
C TRP A 57 -10.06 -5.13 19.97
N SER A 58 -9.48 -5.17 21.18
CA SER A 58 -9.40 -4.05 22.12
C SER A 58 -8.58 -2.87 21.61
N HIS A 59 -7.68 -3.07 20.64
CA HIS A 59 -6.86 -1.98 20.09
C HIS A 59 -7.70 -0.89 19.41
N GLY A 60 -8.86 -1.24 18.84
CA GLY A 60 -9.79 -0.28 18.25
C GLY A 60 -10.69 0.44 19.25
N LEU A 61 -10.73 -0.04 20.50
CA LEU A 61 -11.48 0.55 21.61
C LEU A 61 -10.59 1.32 22.59
N ALA A 62 -9.27 1.15 22.50
CA ALA A 62 -8.34 1.91 23.29
C ALA A 62 -8.28 3.34 22.75
N LEU A 63 -8.77 4.30 23.54
CA LEU A 63 -8.63 5.72 23.27
C LEU A 63 -7.20 6.18 23.50
N ASP A 64 -6.67 6.96 22.56
CA ASP A 64 -5.42 7.68 22.77
C ASP A 64 -5.64 8.81 23.78
N SER A 65 -4.58 9.23 24.47
CA SER A 65 -4.69 10.37 25.39
C SER A 65 -5.09 11.63 24.65
N PHE A 66 -6.05 12.38 25.19
CA PHE A 66 -6.57 13.59 24.54
C PHE A 66 -5.49 14.63 24.30
N ASP A 67 -4.53 14.79 25.22
CA ASP A 67 -3.43 15.73 25.07
C ASP A 67 -2.54 15.39 23.86
N THR A 68 -2.16 14.12 23.70
CA THR A 68 -1.35 13.68 22.55
C THR A 68 -2.12 13.81 21.25
N HIS A 69 -3.41 13.47 21.25
CA HIS A 69 -4.27 13.54 20.08
C HIS A 69 -4.50 15.00 19.64
N CYS A 70 -4.77 15.91 20.59
CA CYS A 70 -4.87 17.36 20.34
C CYS A 70 -3.56 17.95 19.82
N SER A 71 -2.41 17.58 20.40
CA SER A 71 -1.10 17.99 19.89
C SER A 71 -0.86 17.50 18.46
N GLY A 72 -1.22 16.25 18.16
CA GLY A 72 -1.14 15.67 16.82
C GLY A 72 -2.01 16.44 15.81
N ASN A 73 -3.25 16.75 16.19
CA ASN A 73 -4.16 17.55 15.38
C ASN A 73 -3.62 18.96 15.10
N GLN A 74 -3.01 19.62 16.10
CA GLN A 74 -2.40 20.94 15.91
C GLN A 74 -1.23 20.88 14.93
N VAL A 75 -0.36 19.87 15.04
CA VAL A 75 0.76 19.67 14.10
C VAL A 75 0.26 19.40 12.69
N ALA A 76 -0.77 18.57 12.54
CA ALA A 76 -1.37 18.28 11.24
C ALA A 76 -2.05 19.51 10.62
N ALA A 77 -2.79 20.30 11.41
CA ALA A 77 -3.43 21.53 10.95
C ALA A 77 -2.41 22.60 10.52
N THR A 78 -1.31 22.78 11.28
CA THR A 78 -0.24 23.71 10.90
C THR A 78 0.50 23.26 9.65
N LYS A 79 0.69 21.95 9.46
CA LYS A 79 1.23 21.36 8.23
C LYS A 79 0.29 21.60 7.04
N MET A 80 -1.02 21.41 7.23
CA MET A 80 -2.03 21.69 6.20
C MET A 80 -2.01 23.16 5.77
N LEU A 81 -1.85 24.11 6.72
CA LEU A 81 -1.75 25.53 6.40
C LEU A 81 -0.54 25.82 5.49
N LYS A 82 0.63 25.28 5.83
CA LYS A 82 1.84 25.42 5.00
C LYS A 82 1.65 24.81 3.60
N LEU A 83 1.01 23.65 3.52
CA LEU A 83 0.70 22.99 2.24
C LEU A 83 -0.32 23.77 1.42
N ALA A 84 -1.32 24.39 2.06
CA ALA A 84 -2.31 25.23 1.40
C ALA A 84 -1.67 26.48 0.80
N GLU A 85 -0.80 27.18 1.55
CA GLU A 85 -0.02 28.31 1.01
C GLU A 85 0.85 27.90 -0.18
N SER A 86 1.52 26.74 -0.07
CA SER A 86 2.33 26.19 -1.16
C SER A 86 1.46 25.81 -2.36
N TYR A 87 0.25 25.30 -2.13
CA TYR A 87 -0.70 24.96 -3.18
C TYR A 87 -1.19 26.20 -3.91
N THR A 88 -1.50 27.29 -3.18
CA THR A 88 -1.88 28.57 -3.79
C THR A 88 -0.77 29.11 -4.70
N LYS A 89 0.48 29.13 -4.23
CA LYS A 89 1.65 29.53 -5.05
C LYS A 89 1.81 28.62 -6.27
N SER A 90 1.69 27.32 -6.05
CA SER A 90 1.77 26.29 -7.07
C SER A 90 0.76 26.52 -8.20
N VAL A 91 -0.51 26.82 -7.88
CA VAL A 91 -1.58 27.09 -8.85
C VAL A 91 -1.33 28.39 -9.63
N GLN A 92 -0.81 29.43 -8.98
CA GLN A 92 -0.45 30.69 -9.66
C GLN A 92 0.67 30.48 -10.70
N GLU A 93 1.63 29.60 -10.40
CA GLU A 93 2.71 29.24 -11.32
C GLU A 93 2.21 28.36 -12.48
N GLU A 94 1.25 27.45 -12.24
CA GLU A 94 0.68 26.57 -13.26
C GLU A 94 0.08 27.34 -14.44
N GLN A 95 -0.49 28.52 -14.21
CA GLN A 95 -1.05 29.38 -15.26
C GLN A 95 -0.02 29.87 -16.28
N LYS A 96 1.28 29.85 -15.93
CA LYS A 96 2.38 30.33 -16.79
C LYS A 96 3.07 29.20 -17.57
N LEU A 97 2.74 27.94 -17.30
CA LEU A 97 3.44 26.76 -17.81
C LEU A 97 2.65 26.07 -18.92
N THR A 98 3.36 25.43 -19.85
CA THR A 98 2.73 24.60 -20.89
C THR A 98 2.39 23.20 -20.38
N ALA A 99 1.46 22.50 -21.06
CA ALA A 99 0.97 21.19 -20.64
C ALA A 99 2.07 20.11 -20.53
N GLU A 100 3.14 20.20 -21.33
CA GLU A 100 4.28 19.26 -21.25
C GLU A 100 5.15 19.52 -20.02
N GLN A 101 5.35 20.80 -19.67
CA GLN A 101 6.10 21.20 -18.48
C GLN A 101 5.35 20.87 -17.19
N LEU A 102 4.02 20.93 -17.20
CA LEU A 102 3.19 20.53 -16.05
C LEU A 102 3.34 19.04 -15.71
N LYS A 103 3.47 18.16 -16.72
CA LYS A 103 3.63 16.71 -16.51
C LYS A 103 4.91 16.35 -15.77
N THR A 104 5.99 17.12 -15.96
CA THR A 104 7.30 16.85 -15.36
C THR A 104 7.59 17.69 -14.12
N ARG A 105 6.76 18.71 -13.82
CA ARG A 105 6.99 19.69 -12.75
C ARG A 105 7.13 19.08 -11.35
N HIS A 106 6.35 18.06 -11.06
CA HIS A 106 6.30 17.42 -9.74
C HIS A 106 7.26 16.23 -9.61
N VAL A 107 8.15 16.02 -10.57
CA VAL A 107 9.19 14.98 -10.46
C VAL A 107 10.33 15.53 -9.60
N GLY A 108 10.58 14.87 -8.45
CA GLY A 108 11.64 15.27 -7.51
C GLY A 108 11.31 16.47 -6.61
N LYS A 109 10.08 17.02 -6.71
CA LYS A 109 9.56 18.07 -5.82
C LYS A 109 8.26 17.62 -5.17
N GLN A 110 7.98 18.14 -3.99
CA GLN A 110 6.74 17.83 -3.29
C GLN A 110 5.54 18.38 -4.08
N ASP A 111 4.58 17.51 -4.42
CA ASP A 111 3.28 17.94 -4.93
C ASP A 111 2.39 18.38 -3.74
N PRO A 112 2.10 19.69 -3.59
CA PRO A 112 1.36 20.19 -2.44
C PRO A 112 -0.09 19.68 -2.43
N LYS A 113 -0.71 19.44 -3.59
CA LYS A 113 -2.09 18.95 -3.66
C LYS A 113 -2.20 17.54 -3.07
N ARG A 114 -1.36 16.62 -3.57
CA ARG A 114 -1.34 15.23 -3.12
C ARG A 114 -1.03 15.09 -1.63
N HIS A 115 -0.14 15.93 -1.10
CA HIS A 115 0.19 15.91 0.32
C HIS A 115 -0.90 16.52 1.20
N LEU A 116 -1.62 17.53 0.71
CA LEU A 116 -2.76 18.10 1.42
C LEU A 116 -3.86 17.04 1.53
N GLU A 117 -4.22 16.36 0.44
CA GLU A 117 -5.18 15.26 0.43
C GLU A 117 -4.79 14.14 1.43
N SER A 118 -3.53 13.69 1.39
CA SER A 118 -3.04 12.66 2.32
C SER A 118 -3.13 13.10 3.78
N THR A 119 -2.78 14.35 4.10
CA THR A 119 -2.80 14.86 5.48
C THR A 119 -4.24 14.99 5.99
N VAL A 120 -5.17 15.39 5.12
CA VAL A 120 -6.61 15.49 5.45
C VAL A 120 -7.20 14.11 5.73
N VAL A 121 -6.90 13.10 4.90
CA VAL A 121 -7.42 11.74 5.10
C VAL A 121 -6.93 11.16 6.43
N GLU A 122 -5.64 11.34 6.74
CA GLU A 122 -5.07 10.88 8.02
C GLU A 122 -5.72 11.59 9.21
N LEU A 123 -5.83 12.92 9.17
CA LEU A 123 -6.45 13.72 10.23
C LEU A 123 -7.92 13.34 10.43
N MET A 124 -8.70 13.17 9.37
CA MET A 124 -10.10 12.76 9.48
C MET A 124 -10.22 11.35 10.05
N SER A 125 -9.42 10.40 9.57
CA SER A 125 -9.44 9.01 10.06
C SER A 125 -9.19 8.96 11.57
N ASN A 126 -8.16 9.65 12.06
CA ASN A 126 -7.83 9.65 13.48
C ASN A 126 -8.93 10.28 14.33
N ASN A 127 -9.46 11.43 13.90
CA ASN A 127 -10.53 12.13 14.62
C ASN A 127 -11.84 11.34 14.63
N ILE A 128 -12.19 10.67 13.53
CA ILE A 128 -13.41 9.83 13.46
C ILE A 128 -13.28 8.64 14.40
N VAL A 129 -12.14 7.94 14.41
CA VAL A 129 -11.90 6.80 15.31
C VAL A 129 -11.94 7.24 16.77
N GLN A 130 -11.29 8.35 17.12
CA GLN A 130 -11.30 8.88 18.49
C GLN A 130 -12.72 9.28 18.93
N ALA A 131 -13.47 10.00 18.08
CA ALA A 131 -14.83 10.43 18.40
C ALA A 131 -15.81 9.24 18.53
N LEU A 132 -15.71 8.25 17.64
CA LEU A 132 -16.52 7.03 17.74
C LEU A 132 -16.14 6.21 18.97
N GLY A 133 -14.85 6.08 19.29
CA GLY A 133 -14.39 5.41 20.50
C GLY A 133 -14.98 6.05 21.76
N THR A 134 -14.96 7.39 21.84
CA THR A 134 -15.54 8.10 23.00
C THR A 134 -17.04 7.89 23.13
N ALA A 135 -17.78 7.88 22.02
CA ALA A 135 -19.23 7.68 22.04
C ALA A 135 -19.61 6.24 22.42
N VAL A 136 -18.81 5.25 21.97
CA VAL A 136 -19.02 3.84 22.33
C VAL A 136 -18.71 3.61 23.81
N ASP A 137 -17.62 4.18 24.33
CA ASP A 137 -17.25 4.07 25.74
C ASP A 137 -18.30 4.71 26.67
N GLU A 138 -18.88 5.85 26.25
CA GLU A 138 -19.97 6.50 27.00
C GLU A 138 -21.24 5.65 27.08
N GLN A 139 -21.61 4.95 26.01
CA GLN A 139 -22.79 4.07 26.01
C GLN A 139 -22.53 2.72 26.69
N ALA A 140 -21.27 2.29 26.78
CA ALA A 140 -20.89 1.01 27.37
C ALA A 140 -20.70 1.08 28.90
N MET A 141 -20.50 2.27 29.47
CA MET A 141 -20.58 2.53 30.92
C MET A 141 -22.02 2.67 31.40
#